data_AF-A0A2V6M5Q9-F1
#
_entry.id   AF-A0A2V6M5Q9-F1
#
_cell.length_a   1.000
_cell.length_b   1.000
_cell.length_c   1.000
_cell.angle_alpha   90.00
_cell.angle_beta   90.00
_cell.angle_gamma   90.00
#
_symmetry.space_group_name_H-M   'P 1'
#
loop_
_entity.id
_entity.type
_entity.pdbx_description
1 polymer ?
#
loop_
_entity_poly.entity_id
_entity_poly.type
_entity_poly.pdbx_seq_one_letter_code
_entity_poly.pdbx_strand_id
1 'polypeptide(L)'
;MKIEIFFLALVALLGCWIANAADIATESKRANEFFDKCWDETVARHPVDESFYGIKTHYDQLEDLSDEKAAADLKALQDQLATLHRDFKLESLDAPTQLSYKLLELEVQRAAEEFRFRNDVYPISQMRGVHAQIPTFLINVHKVDNEKDARAYIARLNAIPKLFD
;
A
#
# COMPACT_ATOMS: atom_id res chain seq x y z
N MET A 1 -6.82 67.22 0.72
CA MET A 1 -5.72 66.47 1.37
C MET A 1 -6.35 65.56 2.43
N LYS A 2 -6.09 64.23 2.39
CA LYS A 2 -6.64 63.14 3.25
C LYS A 2 -7.70 62.19 2.63
N ILE A 3 -7.47 61.64 1.44
CA ILE A 3 -8.25 60.47 0.93
C ILE A 3 -7.35 59.30 0.45
N GLU A 4 -6.04 59.49 0.29
CA GLU A 4 -5.14 58.48 -0.31
C GLU A 4 -4.62 57.40 0.66
N ILE A 5 -4.87 57.51 1.97
CA ILE A 5 -4.19 56.63 2.98
C ILE A 5 -4.96 55.33 3.25
N PHE A 6 -6.23 55.22 2.87
CA PHE A 6 -7.05 54.04 3.21
C PHE A 6 -6.94 52.87 2.21
N PHE A 7 -6.36 53.07 1.02
CA PHE A 7 -6.28 52.01 0.00
C PHE A 7 -5.04 51.12 0.12
N LEU A 8 -4.00 51.56 0.84
CA LEU A 8 -2.76 50.78 1.00
C LEU A 8 -2.80 49.74 2.13
N ALA A 9 -3.81 49.73 3.00
CA ALA A 9 -3.92 48.78 4.10
C ALA A 9 -4.65 47.47 3.72
N LEU A 10 -5.36 47.43 2.58
CA LEU A 10 -6.15 46.25 2.19
C LEU A 10 -5.34 45.18 1.44
N VAL A 11 -4.17 45.52 0.89
CA VAL A 11 -3.33 44.59 0.11
C VAL A 11 -2.38 43.77 1.01
N ALA A 12 -2.14 44.20 2.26
CA ALA A 12 -1.23 43.51 3.18
C ALA A 12 -1.85 42.35 3.97
N LEU A 13 -3.18 42.13 3.89
CA LEU A 13 -3.88 41.04 4.58
C LEU A 13 -4.18 39.82 3.68
N LEU A 14 -3.81 39.86 2.40
CA LEU A 14 -3.93 38.74 1.46
C LEU A 14 -2.58 38.02 1.20
N GLY A 15 -1.49 38.47 1.82
CA GLY A 15 -0.13 38.07 1.51
C GLY A 15 0.38 36.75 2.09
N CYS A 16 -0.46 35.95 2.76
CA CYS A 16 0.00 34.73 3.45
C CYS A 16 -0.89 33.51 3.16
N TRP A 17 -1.18 33.17 1.90
CA TRP A 17 -1.82 31.88 1.58
C TRP A 17 -1.26 31.21 0.31
N ILE A 18 -0.05 31.61 -0.12
CA ILE A 18 0.72 30.81 -1.08
C ILE A 18 1.71 30.03 -0.24
N ALA A 19 1.42 28.73 -0.03
CA ALA A 19 2.41 27.81 0.52
C ALA A 19 3.70 27.96 -0.30
N ASN A 20 4.82 28.20 0.37
CA ASN A 20 6.08 28.41 -0.32
C ASN A 20 6.45 27.12 -1.07
N ALA A 21 7.04 27.23 -2.27
CA ALA A 21 7.44 26.05 -3.05
C ALA A 21 8.39 25.14 -2.26
N ALA A 22 9.21 25.71 -1.37
CA ALA A 22 10.07 24.97 -0.45
C ALA A 22 9.27 24.16 0.61
N ASP A 23 8.16 24.71 1.09
CA ASP A 23 7.29 24.04 2.06
C ASP A 23 6.55 22.88 1.37
N ILE A 24 6.03 23.12 0.16
CA ILE A 24 5.37 22.08 -0.67
C ILE A 24 6.34 20.92 -0.95
N ALA A 25 7.58 21.22 -1.34
CA ALA A 25 8.58 20.19 -1.61
C ALA A 25 8.95 19.37 -0.36
N THR A 26 9.05 20.04 0.79
CA THR A 26 9.36 19.38 2.07
C THR A 26 8.21 18.48 2.53
N GLU A 27 6.97 18.98 2.43
CA GLU A 27 5.78 18.21 2.81
C GLU A 27 5.53 17.04 1.85
N SER A 28 5.77 17.24 0.54
CA SER A 28 5.66 16.17 -0.45
C SER A 28 6.69 15.07 -0.22
N LYS A 29 7.93 15.44 0.14
CA LYS A 29 8.95 14.46 0.55
C LYS A 29 8.48 13.64 1.75
N ARG A 30 7.95 14.29 2.79
CA ARG A 30 7.43 13.61 3.99
C ARG A 30 6.27 12.67 3.65
N ALA A 31 5.38 13.06 2.73
CA ALA A 31 4.29 12.22 2.27
C ALA A 31 4.79 11.03 1.45
N ASN A 32 5.78 11.22 0.59
CA ASN A 32 6.39 10.10 -0.16
C ASN A 32 7.06 9.08 0.77
N GLU A 33 7.80 9.54 1.79
CA GLU A 33 8.36 8.64 2.82
C GLU A 33 7.26 7.86 3.58
N PHE A 34 6.09 8.47 3.78
CA PHE A 34 4.93 7.78 4.32
C PHE A 34 4.34 6.74 3.36
N PHE A 35 4.23 7.05 2.07
CA PHE A 35 3.76 6.09 1.06
C PHE A 35 4.72 4.91 0.91
N ASP A 36 6.03 5.15 0.91
CA ASP A 36 7.05 4.10 0.90
C ASP A 36 6.88 3.18 2.12
N LYS A 37 6.66 3.76 3.30
CA LYS A 37 6.40 2.98 4.51
C LYS A 37 5.11 2.16 4.41
N CYS A 38 4.02 2.72 3.89
CA CYS A 38 2.77 1.99 3.70
C CYS A 38 2.97 0.80 2.76
N TRP A 39 3.72 1.01 1.68
CA TRP A 39 4.08 -0.05 0.73
C TRP A 39 4.88 -1.16 1.41
N ASP A 40 5.94 -0.82 2.13
CA ASP A 40 6.78 -1.77 2.84
C ASP A 40 5.99 -2.58 3.87
N GLU A 41 5.10 -1.93 4.63
CA GLU A 41 4.21 -2.58 5.59
C GLU A 41 3.22 -3.52 4.91
N THR A 42 2.63 -3.13 3.78
CA THR A 42 1.70 -3.97 3.03
C THR A 42 2.44 -5.19 2.45
N VAL A 43 3.58 -5.00 1.78
CA VAL A 43 4.37 -6.09 1.20
C VAL A 43 4.86 -7.07 2.27
N ALA A 44 5.31 -6.59 3.43
CA ALA A 44 5.77 -7.45 4.52
C ALA A 44 4.67 -8.37 5.09
N ARG A 45 3.39 -8.07 4.82
CA ARG A 45 2.24 -8.91 5.22
C ARG A 45 1.90 -10.00 4.20
N HIS A 46 2.57 -10.03 3.05
CA HIS A 46 2.30 -10.92 1.93
C HIS A 46 3.61 -11.60 1.44
N PRO A 47 4.01 -12.73 2.06
CA PRO A 47 5.27 -13.43 1.74
C PRO A 47 5.44 -13.87 0.28
N VAL A 48 4.32 -14.12 -0.42
CA VAL A 48 4.34 -14.46 -1.85
C VAL A 48 4.66 -13.21 -2.68
N ASP A 49 4.06 -12.07 -2.34
CA ASP A 49 4.34 -10.78 -3.00
C ASP A 49 5.79 -10.33 -2.77
N GLU A 50 6.31 -10.47 -1.55
CA GLU A 50 7.75 -10.27 -1.28
C GLU A 50 8.62 -11.02 -2.29
N SER A 51 8.27 -12.29 -2.55
CA SER A 51 9.05 -13.13 -3.46
C SER A 51 8.95 -12.65 -4.93
N PHE A 52 7.80 -12.13 -5.36
CA PHE A 52 7.65 -11.51 -6.68
C PHE A 52 8.55 -10.27 -6.84
N TYR A 53 8.76 -9.51 -5.76
CA TYR A 53 9.70 -8.38 -5.72
C TYR A 53 11.16 -8.79 -5.47
N GLY A 54 11.45 -10.08 -5.34
CA GLY A 54 12.79 -10.59 -5.06
C GLY A 54 13.24 -10.40 -3.60
N ILE A 55 12.31 -10.03 -2.72
CA ILE A 55 12.52 -9.92 -1.27
C ILE A 55 12.43 -11.32 -0.66
N LYS A 56 13.42 -11.70 0.15
CA LYS A 56 13.53 -13.02 0.78
C LYS A 56 13.34 -12.99 2.31
N THR A 57 12.59 -12.02 2.82
CA THR A 57 12.38 -11.84 4.27
C THR A 57 11.57 -13.00 4.87
N HIS A 58 10.40 -13.30 4.32
CA HIS A 58 9.52 -14.40 4.75
C HIS A 58 9.50 -15.56 3.73
N TYR A 59 10.68 -15.90 3.20
CA TYR A 59 10.82 -16.73 2.00
C TYR A 59 10.36 -18.19 2.15
N ASP A 60 10.18 -18.66 3.38
CA ASP A 60 9.70 -19.98 3.76
C ASP A 60 8.17 -20.05 3.99
N GLN A 61 7.46 -18.92 3.86
CA GLN A 61 6.03 -18.81 4.10
C GLN A 61 5.23 -18.72 2.79
N LEU A 62 3.98 -19.19 2.82
CA LEU A 62 2.94 -18.96 1.80
C LEU A 62 1.92 -17.96 2.35
N GLU A 63 1.00 -17.49 1.50
CA GLU A 63 -0.08 -16.60 1.93
C GLU A 63 -0.99 -17.25 2.98
N ASP A 64 -1.45 -16.44 3.93
CA ASP A 64 -2.51 -16.80 4.85
C ASP A 64 -3.86 -16.39 4.24
N LEU A 65 -4.63 -17.38 3.79
CA LEU A 65 -5.91 -17.18 3.10
C LEU A 65 -7.12 -17.12 4.05
N SER A 66 -6.87 -16.99 5.37
CA SER A 66 -7.93 -16.94 6.38
C SER A 66 -8.75 -15.64 6.32
N ASP A 67 -10.00 -15.72 6.77
CA ASP A 67 -10.87 -14.56 6.94
C ASP A 67 -10.27 -13.56 7.96
N GLU A 68 -9.59 -14.06 8.98
CA GLU A 68 -8.90 -13.24 9.99
C GLU A 68 -7.76 -12.42 9.35
N LYS A 69 -6.97 -13.03 8.47
CA LYS A 69 -5.91 -12.32 7.75
C LYS A 69 -6.50 -11.24 6.84
N ALA A 70 -7.52 -11.59 6.06
CA ALA A 70 -8.19 -10.63 5.18
C ALA A 70 -8.75 -9.42 5.96
N ALA A 71 -9.37 -9.65 7.12
CA ALA A 71 -9.86 -8.59 7.98
C ALA A 71 -8.73 -7.72 8.55
N ALA A 72 -7.62 -8.35 8.95
CA ALA A 72 -6.45 -7.64 9.46
C ALA A 72 -5.77 -6.78 8.38
N ASP A 73 -5.74 -7.24 7.13
CA ASP A 73 -5.17 -6.48 6.01
C ASP A 73 -6.03 -5.26 5.67
N LEU A 74 -7.36 -5.42 5.59
CA LEU A 74 -8.27 -4.29 5.40
C LEU A 74 -8.12 -3.26 6.53
N LYS A 75 -7.99 -3.73 7.78
CA LYS A 75 -7.79 -2.84 8.93
C LYS A 75 -6.50 -2.05 8.83
N ALA A 76 -5.41 -2.68 8.39
CA ALA A 76 -4.12 -2.01 8.19
C ALA A 76 -4.24 -0.90 7.13
N LEU A 77 -4.88 -1.18 5.99
CA LEU A 77 -5.16 -0.19 4.94
C LEU A 77 -6.00 0.99 5.45
N GLN A 78 -7.03 0.72 6.26
CA GLN A 78 -7.85 1.77 6.88
C GLN A 78 -7.06 2.64 7.87
N ASP A 79 -6.12 2.05 8.63
CA ASP A 79 -5.27 2.78 9.56
C ASP A 79 -4.24 3.67 8.83
N GLN A 80 -3.71 3.19 7.71
CA GLN A 80 -2.86 3.98 6.81
C GLN A 80 -3.66 5.16 6.25
N LEU A 81 -4.88 4.95 5.75
CA LEU A 81 -5.75 6.02 5.26
C LEU A 81 -6.07 7.07 6.35
N ALA A 82 -6.40 6.62 7.55
CA ALA A 82 -6.67 7.52 8.67
C ALA A 82 -5.43 8.36 9.04
N THR A 83 -4.24 7.77 8.95
CA THR A 83 -2.97 8.49 9.11
C THR A 83 -2.74 9.50 7.99
N LEU A 84 -2.99 9.12 6.74
CA LEU A 84 -2.90 10.02 5.59
C LEU A 84 -3.75 11.28 5.81
N HIS A 85 -5.03 11.10 6.13
CA HIS A 85 -5.99 12.19 6.33
C HIS A 85 -5.67 13.08 7.54
N ARG A 86 -5.11 12.49 8.59
CA ARG A 86 -4.73 13.24 9.80
C ARG A 86 -3.49 14.09 9.56
N ASP A 87 -2.49 13.51 8.89
CA ASP A 87 -1.15 14.07 8.91
C ASP A 87 -0.84 14.89 7.65
N PHE A 88 -1.54 14.69 6.52
CA PHE A 88 -1.22 15.35 5.25
C PHE A 88 -2.42 16.10 4.67
N LYS A 89 -2.17 17.29 4.13
CA LYS A 89 -3.17 18.09 3.42
C LYS A 89 -2.91 18.06 1.92
N LEU A 90 -3.89 17.64 1.13
CA LEU A 90 -3.77 17.46 -0.32
C LEU A 90 -3.23 18.72 -1.02
N GLU A 91 -3.74 19.91 -0.65
CA GLU A 91 -3.35 21.20 -1.22
C GLU A 91 -1.92 21.65 -0.88
N SER A 92 -1.27 20.98 0.08
CA SER A 92 0.11 21.25 0.50
C SER A 92 1.13 20.35 -0.20
N LEU A 93 0.69 19.50 -1.13
CA LEU A 93 1.52 18.53 -1.86
C LEU A 93 1.72 18.97 -3.32
N ASP A 94 2.84 18.56 -3.91
CA ASP A 94 3.08 18.71 -5.34
C ASP A 94 2.18 17.78 -6.17
N ALA A 95 2.08 18.04 -7.47
CA ALA A 95 1.14 17.31 -8.33
C ALA A 95 1.38 15.79 -8.36
N PRO A 96 2.63 15.27 -8.45
CA PRO A 96 2.89 13.84 -8.32
C PRO A 96 2.45 13.25 -6.97
N THR A 97 2.77 13.90 -5.85
CA THR A 97 2.40 13.38 -4.53
C THR A 97 0.90 13.49 -4.27
N GLN A 98 0.22 14.50 -4.82
CA GLN A 98 -1.26 14.55 -4.83
C GLN A 98 -1.88 13.36 -5.56
N LEU A 99 -1.24 12.85 -6.61
CA LEU A 99 -1.71 11.65 -7.30
C LEU A 99 -1.57 10.43 -6.38
N SER A 100 -0.42 10.22 -5.76
CA SER A 100 -0.21 9.12 -4.80
C SER A 100 -1.21 9.16 -3.64
N TYR A 101 -1.49 10.36 -3.11
CA TYR A 101 -2.53 10.56 -2.10
C TYR A 101 -3.88 10.01 -2.56
N LYS A 102 -4.34 10.44 -3.74
CA LYS A 102 -5.64 10.02 -4.30
C LYS A 102 -5.67 8.53 -4.64
N LEU A 103 -4.55 7.97 -5.05
CA LEU A 103 -4.45 6.54 -5.35
C LEU A 103 -4.59 5.71 -4.07
N LEU A 104 -3.97 6.11 -2.96
CA LEU A 104 -4.14 5.41 -1.67
C LEU A 104 -5.59 5.50 -1.19
N GLU A 105 -6.24 6.66 -1.30
CA GLU A 105 -7.67 6.79 -0.97
C GLU A 105 -8.54 5.84 -1.79
N LEU A 106 -8.31 5.80 -3.11
CA LEU A 106 -9.06 4.96 -4.03
C LEU A 106 -8.82 3.47 -3.76
N GLU A 107 -7.58 3.08 -3.48
CA GLU A 107 -7.20 1.70 -3.18
C GLU A 107 -7.91 1.19 -1.92
N VAL A 108 -7.87 1.98 -0.84
CA VAL A 108 -8.50 1.62 0.44
C VAL A 108 -10.03 1.59 0.31
N GLN A 109 -10.61 2.54 -0.44
CA GLN A 109 -12.05 2.52 -0.74
C GLN A 109 -12.44 1.24 -1.47
N ARG A 110 -11.70 0.89 -2.53
CA ARG A 110 -11.97 -0.32 -3.32
C ARG A 110 -11.79 -1.57 -2.48
N ALA A 111 -10.74 -1.66 -1.67
CA ALA A 111 -10.53 -2.79 -0.77
C ALA A 111 -11.71 -2.96 0.20
N ALA A 112 -12.24 -1.87 0.76
CA ALA A 112 -13.41 -1.92 1.64
C ALA A 112 -14.69 -2.35 0.89
N GLU A 113 -14.89 -1.90 -0.34
CA GLU A 113 -16.01 -2.33 -1.19
C GLU A 113 -15.91 -3.81 -1.57
N GLU A 114 -14.73 -4.25 -2.02
CA GLU A 114 -14.43 -5.62 -2.43
C GLU A 114 -14.52 -6.61 -1.26
N PHE A 115 -14.10 -6.20 -0.05
CA PHE A 115 -14.15 -7.04 1.15
C PHE A 115 -15.57 -7.54 1.49
N ARG A 116 -16.60 -6.76 1.12
CA ARG A 116 -18.02 -7.13 1.29
C ARG A 116 -18.42 -8.33 0.43
N PHE A 117 -17.74 -8.51 -0.69
CA PHE A 117 -18.00 -9.54 -1.70
C PHE A 117 -16.85 -10.54 -1.80
N ARG A 118 -15.94 -10.59 -0.82
CA ARG A 118 -14.73 -11.44 -0.88
C ARG A 118 -15.02 -12.93 -1.02
N ASN A 119 -16.21 -13.37 -0.62
CA ASN A 119 -16.67 -14.76 -0.74
C ASN A 119 -17.49 -15.00 -2.01
N ASP A 120 -17.75 -13.98 -2.82
CA ASP A 120 -18.54 -14.06 -4.06
C ASP A 120 -17.63 -14.34 -5.26
N VAL A 121 -16.68 -15.25 -5.09
CA VAL A 121 -15.70 -15.67 -6.09
C VAL A 121 -15.64 -17.19 -6.19
N TYR A 122 -15.21 -17.70 -7.35
CA TYR A 122 -14.89 -19.11 -7.51
C TYR A 122 -13.40 -19.31 -7.18
N PRO A 123 -13.05 -19.86 -6.00
CA PRO A 123 -11.64 -19.99 -5.57
C PRO A 123 -10.86 -21.00 -6.43
N ILE A 124 -11.58 -21.90 -7.10
CA ILE A 124 -11.06 -22.92 -7.99
C ILE A 124 -11.84 -22.89 -9.29
N SER A 125 -11.13 -22.81 -10.40
CA SER A 125 -11.65 -22.90 -11.74
C SER A 125 -10.61 -23.53 -12.66
N GLN A 126 -11.04 -24.03 -13.81
CA GLN A 126 -10.19 -24.54 -14.90
C GLN A 126 -9.01 -23.64 -15.34
N MET A 127 -9.11 -22.31 -15.17
CA MET A 127 -8.13 -21.31 -15.64
C MET A 127 -7.39 -20.61 -14.49
N ARG A 128 -7.95 -20.61 -13.27
CA ARG A 128 -7.46 -19.83 -12.13
C ARG A 128 -7.75 -20.52 -10.80
N GLY A 129 -6.96 -20.18 -9.79
CA GLY A 129 -7.17 -20.60 -8.41
C GLY A 129 -5.89 -21.07 -7.74
N VAL A 130 -5.96 -21.28 -6.43
CA VAL A 130 -4.81 -21.63 -5.58
C VAL A 130 -4.06 -22.87 -6.10
N HIS A 131 -4.81 -23.88 -6.54
CA HIS A 131 -4.28 -25.12 -7.12
C HIS A 131 -3.37 -24.93 -8.35
N ALA A 132 -3.57 -23.87 -9.14
CA ALA A 132 -2.77 -23.56 -10.32
C ALA A 132 -1.71 -22.48 -10.03
N GLN A 133 -2.04 -21.51 -9.18
CA GLN A 133 -1.18 -20.39 -8.83
C GLN A 133 0.04 -20.84 -8.02
N ILE A 134 -0.14 -21.70 -7.01
CA ILE A 134 0.96 -22.11 -6.11
C ILE A 134 2.06 -22.88 -6.85
N PRO A 135 1.76 -23.91 -7.68
CA PRO A 135 2.80 -24.54 -8.50
C PRO A 135 3.52 -23.57 -9.44
N THR A 136 2.76 -22.67 -10.08
CA THR A 136 3.31 -21.68 -11.02
C THR A 136 4.24 -20.70 -10.29
N PHE A 137 3.85 -20.26 -9.11
CA PHE A 137 4.67 -19.43 -8.22
C PHE A 137 5.97 -20.12 -7.83
N LEU A 138 5.89 -21.35 -7.32
CA LEU A 138 7.07 -22.10 -6.89
C LEU A 138 8.04 -22.34 -8.04
N ILE A 139 7.55 -22.68 -9.23
CA ILE A 139 8.40 -22.96 -10.40
C ILE A 139 9.09 -21.68 -10.93
N ASN A 140 8.36 -20.57 -11.02
CA ASN A 140 8.83 -19.39 -11.77
C ASN A 140 9.40 -18.28 -10.90
N VAL A 141 9.03 -18.21 -9.61
CA VAL A 141 9.32 -17.06 -8.74
C VAL A 141 10.29 -17.44 -7.62
N HIS A 142 10.11 -18.61 -7.00
CA HIS A 142 11.01 -19.04 -5.93
C HIS A 142 12.36 -19.49 -6.50
N LYS A 143 13.33 -18.57 -6.51
CA LYS A 143 14.74 -18.83 -6.81
C LYS A 143 15.43 -19.57 -5.67
N VAL A 144 16.24 -20.56 -6.01
CA VAL A 144 17.07 -21.33 -5.07
C VAL A 144 18.54 -21.04 -5.38
N ASP A 145 19.11 -20.05 -4.71
CA ASP A 145 20.51 -19.64 -4.94
C ASP A 145 21.48 -20.29 -3.93
N ASN A 146 20.95 -20.78 -2.81
CA ASN A 146 21.74 -21.37 -1.72
C ASN A 146 20.90 -22.36 -0.88
N GLU A 147 21.54 -23.00 0.10
CA GLU A 147 20.91 -24.03 0.95
C GLU A 147 19.75 -23.50 1.81
N LYS A 148 19.80 -22.22 2.25
CA LYS A 148 18.69 -21.60 3.00
C LYS A 148 17.45 -21.47 2.12
N ASP A 149 17.64 -21.06 0.87
CA ASP A 149 16.54 -20.95 -0.11
C ASP A 149 15.94 -22.34 -0.40
N ALA A 150 16.78 -23.37 -0.55
CA ALA A 150 16.31 -24.74 -0.77
C ALA A 150 15.43 -25.24 0.39
N ARG A 151 15.81 -24.93 1.64
CA ARG A 151 14.99 -25.23 2.82
C ARG A 151 13.67 -24.44 2.81
N ALA A 152 13.70 -23.18 2.41
CA ALA A 152 12.51 -22.35 2.30
C ALA A 152 11.53 -22.90 1.24
N TYR A 153 12.04 -23.39 0.11
CA TYR A 153 11.24 -24.09 -0.90
C TYR A 153 10.53 -25.32 -0.33
N ILE A 154 11.26 -26.15 0.43
CA ILE A 154 10.71 -27.33 1.10
C ILE A 154 9.64 -26.93 2.14
N ALA A 155 9.88 -25.87 2.92
CA ALA A 155 8.91 -25.37 3.89
C ALA A 155 7.60 -24.95 3.20
N ARG A 156 7.68 -24.22 2.08
CA ARG A 156 6.51 -23.86 1.27
C ARG A 156 5.77 -25.08 0.74
N LEU A 157 6.46 -26.09 0.22
CA LEU A 157 5.83 -27.34 -0.23
C LEU A 157 5.03 -28.01 0.90
N ASN A 158 5.61 -28.05 2.11
CA ASN A 158 4.96 -28.64 3.28
C ASN A 158 3.77 -27.82 3.80
N ALA A 159 3.73 -26.52 3.49
CA ALA A 159 2.63 -25.63 3.89
C ALA A 159 1.43 -25.68 2.92
N ILE A 160 1.57 -26.26 1.72
CA ILE A 160 0.51 -26.33 0.71
C ILE A 160 -0.81 -26.92 1.24
N PRO A 161 -0.83 -28.02 2.03
CA PRO A 161 -2.10 -28.58 2.51
C PRO A 161 -2.98 -27.57 3.25
N LYS A 162 -2.37 -26.68 4.05
CA LYS A 162 -3.09 -25.64 4.83
C LYS A 162 -3.87 -24.66 3.95
N LEU A 163 -3.50 -24.50 2.67
CA LEU A 163 -4.22 -23.62 1.74
C LEU A 163 -5.56 -24.20 1.25
N PHE A 164 -5.85 -25.46 1.57
CA PHE A 164 -7.06 -26.17 1.17
C PHE A 164 -7.90 -26.65 2.35
N ASP A 165 -7.49 -26.32 3.58
CA ASP A 165 -8.22 -26.62 4.83
C ASP A 165 -9.24 -25.51 5.14
#